data_AF-A0A093RU36-F1
#
_entry.id   AF-A0A093RU36-F1
#
_cell.length_a   1.000
_cell.length_b   1.000
_cell.length_c   1.000
_cell.angle_alpha   90.00
_cell.angle_beta   90.00
_cell.angle_gamma   90.00
#
_symmetry.space_group_name_H-M   'P 1'
#
loop_
_entity.id
_entity.type
_entity.pdbx_description
1 polymer ?
#
loop_
_entity_poly.entity_id
_entity_poly.type
_entity_poly.pdbx_seq_one_letter_code
_entity_poly.pdbx_strand_id
1 'polypeptide(L)'
;GKVPASSIIASAPSDKNLDAWRESGCRTTHCNLEVLQESTLVFLATKPHVLPGVLQEIRPAWQRGGLRKRWHSAGTGSPVGHRMPAEIPPIRGWGLGSLLAPHSNPNALLPQVYLFAEALAEGAVKMGMPGALATRIAAQTMLGAAKMMLESGEHPAKLRGDVCTPGGTTIHALHQLEKGALRATVMNAVEAATNRACDMAED
;
A
#
# COMPACT_ATOMS: atom_id res chain seq x y z
N GLY A 1 -14.47 10.83 -12.86
CA GLY A 1 -13.85 9.52 -12.55
C GLY A 1 -14.58 8.43 -13.31
N LYS A 2 -14.19 7.15 -13.18
CA LYS A 2 -14.93 6.02 -13.80
C LYS A 2 -16.30 5.76 -13.15
N VAL A 3 -16.57 6.36 -11.99
CA VAL A 3 -17.85 6.32 -11.27
C VAL A 3 -18.36 7.76 -11.13
N PRO A 4 -19.64 8.05 -11.43
CA PRO A 4 -20.22 9.37 -11.22
C PRO A 4 -20.37 9.66 -9.72
N ALA A 5 -20.18 10.92 -9.32
CA ALA A 5 -20.22 11.32 -7.91
C ALA A 5 -21.58 11.01 -7.24
N SER A 6 -22.67 11.13 -8.00
CA SER A 6 -24.03 10.78 -7.56
C SER A 6 -24.20 9.31 -7.17
N SER A 7 -23.33 8.41 -7.64
CA SER A 7 -23.31 6.99 -7.28
C SER A 7 -22.42 6.67 -6.08
N ILE A 8 -21.86 7.67 -5.41
CA ILE A 8 -21.01 7.52 -4.24
C ILE A 8 -21.76 8.07 -3.02
N ILE A 9 -21.73 7.32 -1.92
CA ILE A 9 -22.18 7.78 -0.59
C ILE A 9 -21.03 7.61 0.42
N ALA A 10 -20.76 8.63 1.22
CA ALA A 10 -19.71 8.62 2.24
C ALA A 10 -20.28 8.93 3.63
N SER A 11 -19.84 8.19 4.65
CA SER A 11 -20.14 8.48 6.06
C SER A 11 -18.92 8.96 6.83
N ALA A 12 -19.13 9.91 7.75
CA ALA A 12 -18.10 10.36 8.67
C ALA A 12 -18.71 10.96 9.95
N PRO A 13 -17.97 11.00 11.07
CA PRO A 13 -18.49 11.52 12.33
C PRO A 13 -18.64 13.05 12.36
N SER A 14 -18.05 13.80 11.42
CA SER A 14 -18.11 15.26 11.39
C SER A 14 -18.23 15.82 9.99
N ASP A 15 -18.87 16.99 9.85
CA ASP A 15 -19.06 17.68 8.57
C ASP A 15 -17.76 18.05 7.89
N LYS A 16 -16.71 18.38 8.66
CA LYS A 16 -15.37 18.67 8.11
C LYS A 16 -14.83 17.54 7.24
N ASN A 17 -15.22 16.31 7.51
CA ASN A 17 -14.82 15.14 6.73
C ASN A 17 -15.73 14.91 5.50
N LEU A 18 -16.92 15.50 5.47
CA LEU A 18 -17.95 15.33 4.44
C LEU A 18 -17.99 16.49 3.45
N ASP A 19 -17.52 17.68 3.82
CA ASP A 19 -17.60 18.88 2.98
C ASP A 19 -16.95 18.68 1.61
N ALA A 20 -15.75 18.11 1.56
CA ALA A 20 -15.06 17.78 0.30
C ALA A 20 -15.84 16.78 -0.58
N TRP A 21 -16.61 15.87 0.04
CA TRP A 21 -17.45 14.91 -0.68
C TRP A 21 -18.72 15.57 -1.24
N ARG A 22 -19.35 16.46 -0.46
CA ARG A 22 -20.50 17.26 -0.91
C ARG A 22 -20.13 18.17 -2.06
N GLU A 23 -19.03 18.89 -1.94
CA GLU A 23 -18.50 19.77 -3.00
C GLU A 23 -18.20 19.00 -4.29
N SER A 24 -17.79 17.74 -4.15
CA SER A 24 -17.55 16.84 -5.28
C SER A 24 -18.84 16.25 -5.89
N GLY A 25 -20.01 16.55 -5.32
CA GLY A 25 -21.32 16.03 -5.76
C GLY A 25 -21.64 14.61 -5.28
N CYS A 26 -20.92 14.11 -4.26
CA CYS A 26 -21.22 12.82 -3.64
C CYS A 26 -22.30 12.98 -2.56
N ARG A 27 -23.04 11.90 -2.31
CA ARG A 27 -23.98 11.84 -1.19
C ARG A 27 -23.20 11.66 0.11
N THR A 28 -23.67 12.24 1.20
CA THR A 28 -23.00 12.16 2.50
C THR A 28 -23.98 11.91 3.62
N THR A 29 -23.57 11.12 4.62
CA THR A 29 -24.37 10.82 5.82
C THR A 29 -23.48 10.76 7.06
N HIS A 30 -24.07 10.79 8.25
CA HIS A 30 -23.37 10.47 9.51
C HIS A 30 -23.64 9.04 9.98
N CYS A 31 -24.40 8.25 9.22
CA CYS A 31 -24.82 6.89 9.58
C CYS A 31 -24.08 5.84 8.74
N ASN A 32 -23.29 4.98 9.40
CA ASN A 32 -22.56 3.90 8.71
C ASN A 32 -23.52 2.82 8.16
N LEU A 33 -24.66 2.62 8.82
CA LEU A 33 -25.66 1.62 8.40
C LEU A 33 -26.35 2.00 7.09
N GLU A 34 -26.62 3.29 6.89
CA GLU A 34 -27.22 3.81 5.65
C GLU A 34 -26.30 3.58 4.45
N VAL A 35 -25.00 3.88 4.61
CA VAL A 35 -23.97 3.55 3.59
C VAL A 35 -23.99 2.05 3.28
N LEU A 36 -24.08 1.19 4.29
CA LEU A 36 -24.08 -0.26 4.10
C LEU A 36 -25.35 -0.75 3.38
N GLN A 37 -26.50 -0.13 3.64
CA GLN A 37 -27.78 -0.51 3.03
C GLN A 37 -27.84 -0.09 1.55
N GLU A 38 -27.35 1.11 1.22
CA GLU A 38 -27.47 1.66 -0.13
C GLU A 38 -26.31 1.28 -1.06
N SER A 39 -25.16 0.91 -0.51
CA SER A 39 -23.97 0.63 -1.31
C SER A 39 -23.85 -0.84 -1.65
N THR A 40 -23.61 -1.12 -2.93
CA THR A 40 -23.27 -2.46 -3.43
C THR A 40 -21.81 -2.83 -3.12
N LEU A 41 -20.92 -1.84 -3.09
CA LEU A 41 -19.51 -1.95 -2.71
C LEU A 41 -19.20 -0.91 -1.63
N VAL A 42 -18.57 -1.34 -0.52
CA VAL A 42 -18.25 -0.47 0.62
C VAL A 42 -16.74 -0.48 0.85
N PHE A 43 -16.17 0.71 1.02
CA PHE A 43 -14.79 0.92 1.44
C PHE A 43 -14.78 1.41 2.88
N LEU A 44 -14.07 0.70 3.77
CA LEU A 44 -13.82 1.21 5.12
C LEU A 44 -12.54 2.03 5.11
N ALA A 45 -12.69 3.36 5.16
CA ALA A 45 -11.63 4.35 5.10
C ALA A 45 -11.38 5.04 6.45
N THR A 46 -11.33 4.26 7.53
CA THR A 46 -11.19 4.75 8.92
C THR A 46 -9.79 4.48 9.46
N LYS A 47 -9.37 5.25 10.47
CA LYS A 47 -8.08 5.00 11.16
C LYS A 47 -8.07 3.59 11.75
N PRO A 48 -6.91 2.89 11.82
CA PRO A 48 -6.84 1.50 12.29
C PRO A 48 -7.48 1.26 13.66
N HIS A 49 -7.34 2.20 14.60
CA HIS A 49 -7.95 2.09 15.94
C HIS A 49 -9.46 2.36 15.97
N VAL A 50 -10.04 3.00 14.95
CA VAL A 50 -11.49 3.26 14.83
C VAL A 50 -12.21 2.07 14.18
N LEU A 51 -11.49 1.31 13.35
CA LEU A 51 -12.04 0.20 12.56
C LEU A 51 -12.79 -0.85 13.40
N PRO A 52 -12.28 -1.32 14.57
CA PRO A 52 -13.02 -2.30 15.39
C PRO A 52 -14.41 -1.81 15.83
N GLY A 53 -14.54 -0.53 16.20
CA GLY A 53 -15.81 0.06 16.61
C GLY A 53 -16.82 0.12 15.46
N VAL A 54 -16.36 0.55 14.27
CA VAL A 54 -17.21 0.60 13.07
C VAL A 54 -17.65 -0.79 12.63
N LEU A 55 -16.76 -1.79 12.70
CA LEU A 55 -17.12 -3.18 12.40
C LEU A 55 -18.18 -3.73 13.36
N GLN A 56 -18.07 -3.41 14.65
CA GLN A 56 -19.04 -3.81 15.66
C GLN A 56 -20.41 -3.16 15.40
N GLU A 57 -20.42 -1.87 15.04
CA GLU A 57 -21.61 -1.10 14.70
C GLU A 57 -22.37 -1.69 13.50
N ILE A 58 -21.66 -2.01 12.42
CA ILE A 58 -22.30 -2.47 11.16
C ILE A 58 -22.61 -3.98 11.14
N ARG A 59 -22.08 -4.74 12.11
CA ARG A 59 -22.25 -6.20 12.22
C ARG A 59 -23.71 -6.69 12.17
N PRO A 60 -24.71 -6.04 12.81
CA PRO A 60 -26.09 -6.53 12.80
C PRO A 60 -26.82 -6.36 11.47
N ALA A 61 -26.41 -5.37 10.66
CA ALA A 61 -26.94 -5.15 9.32
C ALA A 61 -26.24 -6.06 8.28
N TRP A 62 -25.00 -6.46 8.58
CA TRP A 62 -24.21 -7.39 7.78
C TRP A 62 -24.85 -8.78 7.64
N GLN A 63 -25.46 -9.31 8.71
CA GLN A 63 -25.97 -10.68 8.75
C GLN A 63 -27.36 -10.85 8.09
N ARG A 64 -28.12 -9.75 7.89
CA ARG A 64 -29.50 -9.79 7.39
C ARG A 64 -29.62 -9.61 5.87
N GLY A 65 -28.58 -9.13 5.20
CA GLY A 65 -28.57 -8.90 3.74
C GLY A 65 -27.69 -9.92 3.03
N GLY A 66 -28.27 -10.99 2.50
CA GLY A 66 -27.60 -12.04 1.72
C GLY A 66 -27.07 -11.57 0.36
N LEU A 67 -26.18 -10.57 0.32
CA LEU A 67 -25.46 -10.16 -0.88
C LEU A 67 -23.96 -10.40 -0.70
N ARG A 68 -23.37 -11.13 -1.66
CA ARG A 68 -21.92 -11.32 -1.84
C ARG A 68 -21.21 -9.97 -2.02
N LYS A 69 -20.91 -9.26 -0.93
CA LYS A 69 -20.12 -8.02 -0.96
C LYS A 69 -18.63 -8.36 -0.86
N ARG A 70 -17.88 -8.07 -1.93
CA ARG A 70 -16.41 -8.24 -2.00
C ARG A 70 -15.73 -7.11 -1.22
N TRP A 71 -14.79 -7.46 -0.35
CA TRP A 71 -14.11 -6.51 0.56
C TRP A 71 -12.87 -5.87 -0.06
N HIS A 72 -12.72 -4.55 0.16
CA HIS A 72 -11.47 -3.80 0.00
C HIS A 72 -11.31 -2.82 1.18
N SER A 73 -10.25 -2.94 1.98
CA SER A 73 -9.97 -1.97 3.05
C SER A 73 -9.14 -0.81 2.51
N ALA A 74 -9.64 0.42 2.58
CA ALA A 74 -8.86 1.61 2.24
C ALA A 74 -8.19 2.13 3.51
N GLY A 75 -6.87 2.03 3.61
CA GLY A 75 -6.13 2.69 4.68
C GLY A 75 -6.25 4.21 4.56
N THR A 76 -6.41 4.91 5.68
CA THR A 76 -6.47 6.37 5.76
C THR A 76 -5.22 7.05 5.21
N GLY A 77 -5.39 7.90 4.19
CA GLY A 77 -4.44 8.92 3.77
C GLY A 77 -5.16 10.25 3.59
N SER A 78 -4.62 11.32 4.21
CA SER A 78 -4.98 12.72 3.96
C SER A 78 -4.85 13.08 2.46
N PRO A 79 -5.51 14.14 1.96
CA PRO A 79 -5.75 14.34 0.54
C PRO A 79 -4.47 14.81 -0.16
N VAL A 80 -3.67 13.87 -0.66
CA VAL A 80 -2.67 14.18 -1.68
C VAL A 80 -3.37 13.97 -3.02
N GLY A 81 -3.90 15.07 -3.55
CA GLY A 81 -4.35 15.13 -4.93
C GLY A 81 -3.17 14.85 -5.85
N HIS A 82 -3.09 13.63 -6.37
CA HIS A 82 -2.78 13.32 -7.77
C HIS A 82 -2.78 11.80 -7.97
N ARG A 83 -3.74 11.34 -8.79
CA ARG A 83 -3.91 10.02 -9.42
C ARG A 83 -2.75 9.04 -9.23
N MET A 84 -2.97 8.01 -8.42
CA MET A 84 -2.33 6.70 -8.56
C MET A 84 -3.23 5.75 -9.37
N PRO A 85 -2.69 4.90 -10.26
CA PRO A 85 -3.47 3.89 -10.96
C PRO A 85 -3.86 2.74 -10.01
N ALA A 86 -4.91 2.02 -10.42
CA ALA A 86 -5.64 1.01 -9.66
C ALA A 86 -4.78 -0.11 -9.02
N GLU A 87 -5.20 -0.45 -7.79
CA GLU A 87 -5.08 -1.72 -7.07
C GLU A 87 -3.67 -2.30 -6.91
N ILE A 88 -3.02 -1.92 -5.79
CA ILE A 88 -2.13 -2.83 -5.06
C ILE A 88 -3.02 -3.53 -4.03
N PRO A 89 -3.18 -4.87 -4.05
CA PRO A 89 -3.97 -5.55 -3.03
C PRO A 89 -3.34 -5.30 -1.65
N PRO A 90 -4.14 -5.04 -0.60
CA PRO A 90 -3.59 -4.91 0.74
C PRO A 90 -2.89 -6.21 1.12
N ILE A 91 -1.62 -6.13 1.56
CA ILE A 91 -0.87 -7.27 2.13
C ILE A 91 -1.47 -7.60 3.50
N ARG A 92 -2.72 -8.07 3.54
CA ARG A 92 -3.39 -8.51 4.77
C ARG A 92 -3.24 -10.02 4.87
N GLY A 93 -2.49 -10.47 5.88
CA GLY A 93 -2.37 -11.88 6.25
C GLY A 93 -1.25 -12.67 5.58
N TRP A 94 -0.44 -12.03 4.73
CA TRP A 94 0.65 -12.68 3.96
C TRP A 94 1.95 -11.84 3.95
N GLY A 95 2.14 -10.96 4.93
CA GLY A 95 3.41 -10.26 5.08
C GLY A 95 4.50 -11.29 5.40
N LEU A 96 5.65 -11.22 4.72
CA LEU A 96 6.79 -12.10 5.01
C LEU A 96 7.15 -12.06 6.52
N GLY A 97 6.95 -10.92 7.19
CA GLY A 97 7.03 -10.81 8.65
C GLY A 97 6.09 -11.79 9.36
N SER A 98 4.78 -11.78 9.05
CA SER A 98 3.80 -12.69 9.69
C SER A 98 4.03 -14.17 9.35
N LEU A 99 4.69 -14.47 8.22
CA LEU A 99 5.09 -15.85 7.86
C LEU A 99 6.32 -16.32 8.63
N LEU A 100 7.26 -15.41 8.94
CA LEU A 100 8.49 -15.72 9.67
C LEU A 100 8.30 -15.65 11.19
N ALA A 101 7.45 -14.75 11.66
CA ALA A 101 7.11 -14.53 13.06
C ALA A 101 5.61 -14.18 13.17
N PRO A 102 4.74 -15.10 13.65
CA PRO A 102 3.27 -14.93 13.66
C PRO A 102 2.79 -13.69 14.43
N HIS A 103 3.58 -13.25 15.41
CA HIS A 103 3.30 -12.09 16.27
C HIS A 103 3.86 -10.77 15.71
N SER A 104 4.61 -10.82 14.61
CA SER A 104 5.20 -9.61 14.02
C SER A 104 4.17 -8.78 13.26
N ASN A 105 4.43 -7.47 13.21
CA ASN A 105 3.63 -6.55 12.41
C ASN A 105 3.71 -6.97 10.93
N PRO A 106 2.58 -7.28 10.25
CA PRO A 106 2.58 -7.69 8.84
C PRO A 106 3.18 -6.64 7.90
N ASN A 107 3.25 -5.40 8.35
CA ASN A 107 3.80 -4.26 7.61
C ASN A 107 5.26 -3.93 7.95
N ALA A 108 5.96 -4.76 8.75
CA ALA A 108 7.32 -4.48 9.22
C ALA A 108 8.35 -4.24 8.09
N LEU A 109 8.09 -4.76 6.89
CA LEU A 109 8.95 -4.56 5.73
C LEU A 109 8.61 -3.31 4.91
N LEU A 110 7.43 -2.70 5.09
CA LEU A 110 7.06 -1.50 4.34
C LEU A 110 8.03 -0.32 4.55
N PRO A 111 8.53 -0.05 5.78
CA PRO A 111 9.54 1.00 5.98
C PRO A 111 10.83 0.77 5.18
N GLN A 112 11.26 -0.48 4.99
CA GLN A 112 12.47 -0.80 4.19
C GLN A 112 12.25 -0.44 2.71
N VAL A 113 11.05 -0.72 2.21
CA VAL A 113 10.63 -0.37 0.84
C VAL A 113 10.55 1.15 0.67
N TYR A 114 10.02 1.89 1.65
CA TYR A 114 9.98 3.35 1.60
C TYR A 114 11.39 3.97 1.65
N LEU A 115 12.28 3.44 2.48
CA LEU A 115 13.68 3.88 2.54
C LEU A 115 14.38 3.68 1.19
N PHE A 116 14.14 2.55 0.51
CA PHE A 116 14.69 2.31 -0.82
C PHE A 116 14.12 3.29 -1.87
N ALA A 117 12.81 3.57 -1.81
CA ALA A 117 12.17 4.54 -2.70
C ALA A 117 12.73 5.96 -2.50
N GLU A 118 12.95 6.36 -1.25
CA GLU A 118 13.56 7.63 -0.88
C GLU A 118 14.99 7.74 -1.41
N ALA A 119 15.83 6.72 -1.17
CA ALA A 119 17.20 6.68 -1.68
C ALA A 119 17.26 6.75 -3.22
N LEU A 120 16.34 6.08 -3.92
CA LEU A 120 16.21 6.19 -5.37
C LEU A 120 15.86 7.61 -5.82
N ALA A 121 14.92 8.26 -5.14
CA ALA A 121 14.50 9.61 -5.44
C ALA A 121 15.63 10.62 -5.18
N GLU A 122 16.32 10.52 -4.05
CA GLU A 122 17.47 11.36 -3.72
C GLU A 122 18.63 11.17 -4.71
N GLY A 123 18.87 9.94 -5.15
CA GLY A 123 19.82 9.64 -6.21
C GLY A 123 19.47 10.34 -7.53
N ALA A 124 18.19 10.34 -7.91
CA ALA A 124 17.73 11.05 -9.11
C ALA A 124 17.83 12.58 -8.96
N VAL A 125 17.52 13.13 -7.78
CA VAL A 125 17.68 14.56 -7.46
C VAL A 125 19.14 14.98 -7.57
N LYS A 126 20.07 14.16 -7.05
CA LYS A 126 21.51 14.37 -7.18
C LYS A 126 21.96 14.45 -8.65
N MET A 127 21.26 13.77 -9.55
CA MET A 127 21.51 13.82 -11.00
C MET A 127 20.71 14.92 -11.72
N GLY A 128 20.07 15.84 -10.98
CA GLY A 128 19.41 17.03 -11.51
C GLY A 128 17.88 16.92 -11.66
N MET A 129 17.25 15.85 -11.18
CA MET A 129 15.80 15.70 -11.26
C MET A 129 15.07 16.57 -10.22
N PRO A 130 13.91 17.20 -10.53
CA PRO A 130 13.07 17.84 -9.53
C PRO A 130 12.56 16.84 -8.48
N GLY A 131 12.60 17.21 -7.20
CA GLY A 131 12.29 16.29 -6.09
C GLY A 131 10.93 15.61 -6.19
N ALA A 132 9.85 16.37 -6.43
CA ALA A 132 8.51 15.80 -6.56
C ALA A 132 8.37 14.83 -7.75
N LEU A 133 9.13 15.05 -8.83
CA LEU A 133 9.16 14.15 -9.98
C LEU A 133 9.95 12.87 -9.65
N ALA A 134 11.09 13.02 -8.97
CA ALA A 134 11.95 11.90 -8.55
C ALA A 134 11.20 10.90 -7.67
N THR A 135 10.49 11.39 -6.65
CA THR A 135 9.68 10.54 -5.76
C THR A 135 8.60 9.78 -6.54
N ARG A 136 7.92 10.44 -7.48
CA ARG A 136 6.87 9.81 -8.30
C ARG A 136 7.43 8.74 -9.23
N ILE A 137 8.56 9.00 -9.87
CA ILE A 137 9.22 8.03 -10.75
C ILE A 137 9.72 6.84 -9.93
N ALA A 138 10.37 7.06 -8.79
CA ALA A 138 10.83 5.98 -7.91
C ALA A 138 9.68 5.05 -7.49
N ALA A 139 8.56 5.62 -7.00
CA ALA A 139 7.38 4.85 -6.63
C ALA A 139 6.79 4.05 -7.82
N GLN A 140 6.72 4.67 -9.00
CA GLN A 140 6.18 4.02 -10.21
C GLN A 140 7.10 2.90 -10.71
N THR A 141 8.43 3.07 -10.62
CA THR A 141 9.41 2.04 -10.95
C THR A 141 9.26 0.83 -10.02
N MET A 142 9.12 1.06 -8.72
CA MET A 142 8.92 -0.01 -7.74
C MET A 142 7.60 -0.75 -7.97
N LEU A 143 6.52 -0.02 -8.27
CA LEU A 143 5.24 -0.61 -8.64
C LEU A 143 5.35 -1.51 -9.89
N GLY A 144 6.04 -1.03 -10.92
CA GLY A 144 6.27 -1.80 -12.14
C GLY A 144 7.06 -3.08 -11.88
N ALA A 145 8.16 -2.99 -11.13
CA ALA A 145 8.98 -4.14 -10.77
C ALA A 145 8.18 -5.17 -9.96
N ALA A 146 7.41 -4.73 -8.95
CA ALA A 146 6.56 -5.61 -8.16
C ALA A 146 5.48 -6.29 -9.00
N LYS A 147 4.81 -5.55 -9.90
CA LYS A 147 3.81 -6.11 -10.82
C LYS A 147 4.42 -7.17 -11.74
N MET A 148 5.57 -6.90 -12.35
CA MET A 148 6.24 -7.88 -13.21
C MET A 148 6.58 -9.17 -12.45
N MET A 149 7.10 -9.06 -11.22
CA MET A 149 7.40 -10.24 -10.41
C MET A 149 6.16 -11.07 -10.09
N LEU A 150 5.05 -10.41 -9.74
CA LEU A 150 3.80 -11.09 -9.38
C LEU A 150 3.08 -11.69 -10.59
N GLU A 151 3.11 -11.02 -11.73
CA GLU A 151 2.37 -11.40 -12.94
C GLU A 151 3.14 -12.42 -13.81
N SER A 152 4.47 -12.28 -13.91
CA SER A 152 5.27 -13.18 -14.77
C SER A 152 5.50 -14.56 -14.14
N GLY A 153 5.55 -14.65 -12.81
CA GLY A 153 6.01 -15.86 -12.10
C GLY A 153 7.48 -16.22 -12.35
N GLU A 154 8.23 -15.35 -13.01
CA GLU A 154 9.63 -15.57 -13.36
C GLU A 154 10.57 -15.31 -12.18
N HIS A 155 11.71 -15.98 -12.17
CA HIS A 155 12.70 -15.77 -11.12
C HIS A 155 13.27 -14.34 -11.19
N PRO A 156 13.43 -13.60 -10.06
CA PRO A 156 13.89 -12.20 -10.07
C PRO A 156 15.24 -11.98 -10.77
N ALA A 157 16.14 -12.97 -10.72
CA ALA A 157 17.42 -12.89 -11.42
C ALA A 157 17.27 -12.85 -12.95
N LYS A 158 16.23 -13.51 -13.50
CA LYS A 158 15.90 -13.50 -14.93
C LYS A 158 15.33 -12.14 -15.32
N LEU A 159 14.32 -11.66 -14.60
CA LEU A 159 13.72 -10.33 -14.82
C LEU A 159 14.77 -9.21 -14.79
N ARG A 160 15.76 -9.31 -13.88
CA ARG A 160 16.90 -8.40 -13.85
C ARG A 160 17.79 -8.52 -15.09
N GLY A 161 18.03 -9.75 -15.58
CA GLY A 161 18.78 -9.99 -16.81
C GLY A 161 18.08 -9.40 -18.04
N ASP A 162 16.76 -9.54 -18.13
CA ASP A 162 15.94 -9.10 -19.27
C ASP A 162 15.93 -7.57 -19.47
N VAL A 163 16.20 -6.79 -18.41
CA VAL A 163 16.31 -5.31 -18.47
C VAL A 163 17.74 -4.79 -18.59
N CYS A 164 18.74 -5.68 -18.57
CA CYS A 164 20.15 -5.31 -18.65
C CYS A 164 20.69 -5.61 -20.05
N THR A 165 21.16 -4.58 -20.75
CA THR A 165 21.94 -4.76 -21.97
C THR A 165 23.43 -4.87 -21.67
N PRO A 166 24.21 -5.66 -22.45
CA PRO A 166 25.66 -5.69 -22.32
C PRO A 166 26.27 -4.29 -22.45
N GLY A 167 27.07 -3.87 -21.46
CA GLY A 167 27.68 -2.53 -21.42
C GLY A 167 26.72 -1.37 -21.17
N GLY A 168 25.44 -1.63 -20.87
CA GLY A 168 24.43 -0.60 -20.62
C GLY A 168 24.60 0.10 -19.27
N THR A 169 23.89 1.21 -19.08
CA THR A 169 23.94 1.99 -17.82
C THR A 169 23.45 1.18 -16.61
N THR A 170 22.47 0.29 -16.80
CA THR A 170 21.89 -0.54 -15.74
C THR A 170 22.92 -1.46 -15.09
N ILE A 171 23.85 -2.06 -15.86
CA ILE A 171 24.83 -2.99 -15.27
C ILE A 171 25.86 -2.25 -14.40
N HIS A 172 26.19 -1.00 -14.75
CA HIS A 172 27.04 -0.15 -13.90
C HIS A 172 26.35 0.23 -12.59
N ALA A 173 25.04 0.52 -12.64
CA ALA A 173 24.27 0.77 -11.43
C ALA A 173 24.20 -0.47 -10.53
N LEU A 174 23.90 -1.64 -11.10
CA LEU A 174 23.89 -2.91 -10.36
C LEU A 174 25.25 -3.21 -9.70
N HIS A 175 26.35 -2.97 -10.42
CA HIS A 175 27.70 -3.14 -9.85
C HIS A 175 27.93 -2.28 -8.61
N GLN A 176 27.45 -1.03 -8.60
CA GLN A 176 27.56 -0.17 -7.41
C GLN A 176 26.71 -0.68 -6.24
N LEU A 177 25.51 -1.20 -6.52
CA LEU A 177 24.66 -1.82 -5.50
C LEU A 177 25.30 -3.08 -4.89
N GLU A 178 25.92 -3.92 -5.71
CA GLU A 178 26.63 -5.12 -5.23
C GLU A 178 27.90 -4.74 -4.44
N LYS A 179 28.65 -3.71 -4.87
CA LYS A 179 29.76 -3.14 -4.07
C LYS A 179 29.32 -2.63 -2.71
N GLY A 180 28.11 -2.08 -2.63
CA GLY A 180 27.48 -1.66 -1.36
C GLY A 180 26.93 -2.81 -0.52
N ALA A 181 27.15 -4.07 -0.92
CA ALA A 181 26.67 -5.26 -0.24
C ALA A 181 25.14 -5.30 -0.04
N LEU A 182 24.38 -4.72 -0.98
CA LEU A 182 22.92 -4.56 -0.87
C LEU A 182 22.20 -5.84 -0.42
N ARG A 183 22.60 -7.00 -0.98
CA ARG A 183 22.00 -8.30 -0.64
C ARG A 183 22.16 -8.64 0.83
N ALA A 184 23.39 -8.55 1.34
CA ALA A 184 23.69 -8.85 2.73
C ALA A 184 22.95 -7.88 3.66
N THR A 185 22.93 -6.58 3.34
CA THR A 185 22.21 -5.58 4.14
C THR A 185 20.72 -5.89 4.24
N VAL A 186 20.07 -6.22 3.13
CA VAL A 186 18.63 -6.54 3.12
C VAL A 186 18.34 -7.85 3.86
N MET A 187 19.16 -8.88 3.66
CA MET A 187 19.00 -10.16 4.38
C MET A 187 19.13 -9.97 5.90
N ASN A 188 20.16 -9.25 6.33
CA ASN A 188 20.40 -8.97 7.75
C ASN A 188 19.27 -8.12 8.36
N ALA A 189 18.68 -7.19 7.61
CA ALA A 189 17.55 -6.39 8.07
C ALA A 189 16.29 -7.25 8.31
N VAL A 190 16.02 -8.22 7.43
CA VAL A 190 14.90 -9.17 7.61
C VAL A 190 15.15 -10.07 8.82
N GLU A 191 16.37 -10.59 8.96
CA GLU A 191 16.76 -11.41 10.11
C GLU A 191 16.62 -10.65 11.43
N ALA A 192 17.19 -9.43 11.52
CA ALA A 192 17.12 -8.62 12.72
C ALA A 192 15.66 -8.28 13.12
N ALA A 193 14.82 -7.95 12.15
CA ALA A 193 13.40 -7.69 12.41
C ALA A 193 12.65 -8.95 12.89
N THR A 194 13.00 -10.12 12.34
CA THR A 194 12.40 -11.41 12.72
C THR A 194 12.81 -11.81 14.13
N ASN A 195 14.11 -11.78 14.43
CA ASN A 195 14.64 -12.13 15.75
C ASN A 195 14.02 -11.25 16.82
N ARG A 196 13.95 -9.93 16.59
CA ARG A 196 13.31 -9.01 17.54
C ARG A 196 11.83 -9.32 17.76
N ALA A 197 11.11 -9.72 16.72
CA ALA A 197 9.71 -10.09 16.86
C ALA A 197 9.51 -11.39 17.66
N CYS A 198 10.45 -12.33 17.56
CA CYS A 198 10.46 -13.54 18.38
C CYS A 198 10.77 -13.23 19.84
N ASP A 199 11.80 -12.42 20.12
CA ASP A 199 12.14 -12.00 21.49
C ASP A 199 10.94 -11.37 22.21
N MET A 200 10.19 -10.51 21.50
CA MET A 200 9.00 -9.84 22.05
C MET A 200 7.79 -10.77 22.27
N ALA A 201 7.82 -12.00 21.75
CA ALA A 201 6.76 -12.99 21.94
C ALA A 201 7.03 -13.94 23.12
N GLU A 202 8.28 -13.99 23.60
CA GLU A 202 8.68 -14.78 24.77
C GLU A 202 8.51 -14.00 26.10
N ASP A 203 8.36 -12.66 26.03
CA ASP A 203 8.04 -11.74 27.13
C ASP A 203 6.52 -11.60 27.37
#